data_AF-A0A2T5U9C4-F1
#
_entry.id   AF-A0A2T5U9C4-F1
#
_cell.length_a   1.000
_cell.length_b   1.000
_cell.length_c   1.000
_cell.angle_alpha   90.00
_cell.angle_beta   90.00
_cell.angle_gamma   90.00
#
_symmetry.space_group_name_H-M   'P 1'
#
loop_
_entity.id
_entity.type
_entity.pdbx_description
1 polymer ?
#
loop_
_entity_poly.entity_id
_entity_poly.type
_entity_poly.pdbx_seq_one_letter_code
_entity_poly.pdbx_strand_id
1 'polypeptide(L)'
;MSDEYAHGRRDGLRLALAILAAEEAKWAALLGESASWRTNATREVRHKTLQVAQTRVQTVLNRLSPKDDTASNAELSAALAKIGL
;
A
#
# COMPACT_ATOMS: atom_id res chain seq x y z
N MET A 1 -15.35 -19.42 -9.46
CA MET A 1 -13.90 -19.13 -9.35
C MET A 1 -13.45 -19.64 -7.99
N SER A 2 -12.38 -20.43 -7.90
CA SER A 2 -11.97 -21.06 -6.64
C SER A 2 -11.59 -20.01 -5.59
N ASP A 3 -11.85 -20.32 -4.32
CA ASP A 3 -11.59 -19.44 -3.18
C ASP A 3 -10.09 -19.09 -3.05
N GLU A 4 -9.21 -20.03 -3.42
CA GLU A 4 -7.75 -19.86 -3.50
C GLU A 4 -7.33 -18.76 -4.48
N TYR A 5 -8.00 -18.66 -5.65
CA TYR A 5 -7.73 -17.59 -6.61
C TYR A 5 -8.15 -16.21 -6.07
N ALA A 6 -9.26 -16.15 -5.34
CA ALA A 6 -9.70 -14.92 -4.69
C ALA A 6 -8.73 -14.50 -3.57
N HIS A 7 -8.21 -15.46 -2.81
CA HIS A 7 -7.18 -15.24 -1.81
C HIS A 7 -5.88 -14.69 -2.42
N GLY A 8 -5.36 -15.33 -3.46
CA GLY A 8 -4.14 -14.88 -4.15
C GLY A 8 -4.24 -13.48 -4.74
N ARG A 9 -5.43 -13.07 -5.22
CA ARG A 9 -5.65 -11.67 -5.67
C ARG A 9 -5.60 -10.67 -4.53
N ARG A 10 -6.15 -10.99 -3.36
CA ARG A 10 -6.11 -10.10 -2.18
C ARG A 10 -4.68 -9.95 -1.68
N ASP A 11 -3.93 -11.04 -1.62
CA ASP A 11 -2.53 -11.02 -1.17
C ASP A 11 -1.63 -10.25 -2.13
N GLY A 12 -1.84 -10.40 -3.44
CA GLY A 12 -1.14 -9.58 -4.44
C GLY A 12 -1.38 -8.07 -4.26
N LEU A 13 -2.61 -7.66 -3.92
CA LEU A 13 -2.93 -6.25 -3.66
C LEU A 13 -2.33 -5.75 -2.35
N ARG A 14 -2.28 -6.59 -1.31
CA ARG A 14 -1.63 -6.26 -0.04
C ARG A 14 -0.12 -6.10 -0.20
N LEU A 15 0.51 -6.98 -0.99
CA LEU A 15 1.92 -6.83 -1.37
C LEU A 15 2.17 -5.53 -2.14
N ALA A 16 1.30 -5.20 -3.10
CA ALA A 16 1.40 -3.95 -3.85
C ALA A 16 1.30 -2.72 -2.92
N LEU A 17 0.41 -2.72 -1.93
CA LEU A 17 0.33 -1.67 -0.92
C LEU A 17 1.60 -1.55 -0.09
N ALA A 18 2.16 -2.68 0.37
CA ALA A 18 3.41 -2.68 1.14
C ALA A 18 4.58 -2.08 0.35
N ILE A 19 4.71 -2.42 -0.93
CA ILE A 19 5.74 -1.85 -1.83
C ILE A 19 5.53 -0.34 -1.99
N LEU A 20 4.29 0.10 -2.25
CA LEU A 20 3.98 1.52 -2.42
C LEU A 20 4.25 2.34 -1.14
N ALA A 21 3.99 1.76 0.03
CA ALA A 21 4.27 2.38 1.32
C ALA A 21 5.78 2.52 1.57
N ALA A 22 6.56 1.48 1.24
CA ALA A 22 8.01 1.54 1.32
C ALA A 22 8.61 2.61 0.40
N GLU A 23 8.07 2.75 -0.82
CA GLU A 23 8.48 3.82 -1.73
C GLU A 23 8.06 5.20 -1.23
N GLU A 24 6.86 5.36 -0.67
CA GLU A 24 6.43 6.64 -0.08
C GLU A 24 7.39 7.06 1.05
N ALA A 25 7.73 6.15 1.95
CA ALA A 25 8.64 6.42 3.07
C ALA A 25 10.02 6.92 2.60
N LYS A 26 10.56 6.35 1.51
CA LYS A 26 11.82 6.81 0.90
C LYS A 26 11.71 8.26 0.42
N TRP A 27 10.60 8.63 -0.22
CA TRP A 27 10.41 9.98 -0.74
C TRP A 27 10.07 10.99 0.35
N ALA A 28 9.31 10.57 1.38
CA ALA A 28 8.96 11.39 2.53
C ALA A 28 10.22 11.91 3.25
N ALA A 29 11.23 11.06 3.41
CA ALA A 29 12.52 11.43 4.02
C ALA A 29 13.33 12.47 3.23
N LEU A 30 12.96 12.76 1.97
CA LEU A 30 13.68 13.69 1.09
C LEU A 30 12.94 15.02 0.87
N LEU A 31 11.75 15.18 1.45
CA LEU A 31 10.94 16.40 1.28
C LEU A 31 11.60 17.57 2.01
N GLY A 32 11.78 18.69 1.31
CA GLY A 32 12.40 19.90 1.88
C GLY A 32 13.93 19.88 1.97
N GLU A 33 14.58 18.73 1.78
CA GLU A 33 16.03 18.55 1.95
C GLU A 33 16.89 19.23 0.85
N SER A 34 16.30 19.69 -0.26
CA SER A 34 17.06 20.37 -1.31
C SER A 34 17.03 21.89 -1.14
N ALA A 35 18.15 22.56 -1.40
CA ALA A 35 18.19 24.02 -1.55
C ALA A 35 17.43 24.52 -2.81
N SER A 36 17.13 23.63 -3.76
CA SER A 36 16.37 23.95 -4.97
C SER A 36 14.87 23.74 -4.75
N TRP A 37 14.09 24.82 -4.82
CA TRP A 37 12.64 24.77 -4.70
C TRP A 37 12.00 23.86 -5.77
N ARG A 38 12.52 23.85 -7.00
CA ARG A 38 12.00 22.99 -8.09
C ARG A 38 12.20 21.51 -7.77
N THR A 39 13.32 21.17 -7.14
CA THR A 39 13.62 19.80 -6.72
C THR A 39 12.64 19.36 -5.65
N ASN A 40 12.40 20.19 -4.63
CA ASN A 40 11.43 19.89 -3.57
C ASN A 40 10.02 19.75 -4.13
N ALA A 41 9.58 20.67 -5.00
CA ALA A 41 8.26 20.58 -5.65
C ALA A 41 8.09 19.27 -6.45
N THR A 42 9.13 18.82 -7.15
CA THR A 42 9.09 17.54 -7.88
C THR A 42 9.00 16.35 -6.93
N ARG A 43 9.70 16.40 -5.79
CA ARG A 43 9.63 15.35 -4.75
C ARG A 43 8.25 15.29 -4.11
N GLU A 44 7.63 16.44 -3.82
CA GLU A 44 6.26 16.53 -3.29
C GLU A 44 5.25 15.91 -4.25
N VAL A 45 5.35 16.19 -5.55
CA VAL A 45 4.47 15.59 -6.57
C VAL A 45 4.61 14.06 -6.61
N ARG A 46 5.83 13.53 -6.53
CA ARG A 46 6.09 12.08 -6.49
C ARG A 46 5.51 11.45 -5.23
N HIS A 47 5.78 12.04 -4.06
CA HIS A 47 5.23 11.62 -2.79
C HIS A 47 3.69 11.58 -2.85
N LYS A 48 3.06 12.63 -3.40
CA LYS A 48 1.60 12.66 -3.53
C LYS A 48 1.06 11.62 -4.50
N THR A 49 1.79 11.35 -5.57
CA THR A 49 1.41 10.31 -6.55
C THR A 49 1.40 8.92 -5.91
N LEU A 50 2.36 8.63 -5.02
CA LEU A 50 2.39 7.38 -4.25
C LEU A 50 1.19 7.26 -3.31
N GLN A 51 0.84 8.32 -2.59
CA GLN A 51 -0.38 8.36 -1.74
C GLN A 51 -1.67 8.07 -2.54
N VAL A 52 -1.78 8.68 -3.72
CA VAL A 52 -2.94 8.44 -4.62
C VAL A 52 -2.95 7.00 -5.11
N ALA A 53 -1.80 6.44 -5.49
CA ALA A 53 -1.69 5.05 -5.91
C ALA A 53 -2.12 4.09 -4.79
N GLN A 54 -1.61 4.28 -3.57
CA GLN A 54 -2.01 3.48 -2.40
C GLN A 54 -3.53 3.56 -2.17
N THR A 55 -4.11 4.76 -2.19
CA THR A 55 -5.55 4.96 -2.00
C THR A 55 -6.37 4.18 -3.04
N ARG A 56 -5.93 4.17 -4.30
CA ARG A 56 -6.60 3.43 -5.38
C ARG A 56 -6.49 1.91 -5.17
N VAL A 57 -5.32 1.40 -4.81
CA VAL A 57 -5.12 -0.02 -4.53
C VAL A 57 -5.93 -0.45 -3.32
N GLN A 58 -5.94 0.34 -2.24
CA GLN A 58 -6.77 0.09 -1.06
C GLN A 58 -8.25 0.07 -1.42
N THR A 59 -8.70 0.97 -2.29
CA THR A 59 -10.10 0.97 -2.76
C THR A 59 -10.45 -0.32 -3.49
N VAL A 60 -9.55 -0.85 -4.33
CA VAL A 60 -9.76 -2.13 -5.02
C VAL A 60 -9.77 -3.29 -4.02
N LEU A 61 -8.83 -3.30 -3.07
CA LEU A 61 -8.77 -4.32 -2.02
C LEU A 61 -10.05 -4.34 -1.18
N ASN A 62 -10.56 -3.17 -0.80
CA ASN A 62 -11.81 -3.03 -0.04
C ASN A 62 -13.03 -3.54 -0.82
N ARG A 63 -13.03 -3.41 -2.16
CA ARG A 63 -14.12 -3.93 -3.01
C ARG A 63 -14.04 -5.45 -3.23
N LEU A 64 -12.84 -6.01 -3.17
CA LEU A 64 -12.60 -7.46 -3.29
C LEU A 64 -12.71 -8.20 -1.97
N SER A 65 -12.67 -7.48 -0.84
CA SER A 65 -12.95 -8.04 0.48
C SER A 65 -14.46 -8.08 0.69
N PRO A 66 -15.07 -9.25 0.96
CA PRO A 66 -16.48 -9.34 1.31
C PRO A 66 -16.79 -8.45 2.52
N LYS A 67 -17.98 -7.83 2.56
CA LYS A 67 -18.41 -6.91 3.63
C LYS A 67 -18.43 -7.53 5.04
N ASP A 68 -18.46 -8.87 5.14
CA ASP A 68 -18.58 -9.62 6.40
C ASP A 68 -17.28 -10.32 6.84
N ASP A 69 -16.14 -9.97 6.24
CA ASP A 69 -14.91 -10.77 6.35
C ASP A 69 -13.97 -10.28 7.47
N THR A 70 -14.49 -10.10 8.68
CA THR A 70 -13.69 -9.84 9.89
C THR A 70 -12.67 -10.96 10.17
N ALA A 71 -12.92 -12.16 9.65
CA ALA A 71 -12.02 -13.32 9.76
C ALA A 71 -10.76 -13.16 8.89
N SER A 72 -10.88 -12.69 7.64
CA SER A 72 -9.72 -12.51 6.75
C SER A 72 -8.77 -11.39 7.19
N ASN A 73 -9.23 -10.45 8.01
CA ASN A 73 -8.37 -9.39 8.55
C ASN A 73 -7.48 -9.91 9.71
N ALA A 74 -7.96 -10.91 10.45
CA ALA A 74 -7.22 -11.57 11.52
C ALA A 74 -6.12 -12.49 10.94
N GLU A 75 -6.41 -13.25 9.89
CA GLU A 75 -5.42 -14.08 9.19
C GLU A 75 -4.29 -13.24 8.59
N LEU A 76 -4.61 -12.09 7.99
CA LEU A 76 -3.58 -11.22 7.44
C LEU A 76 -2.69 -10.61 8.53
N SER A 77 -3.29 -10.15 9.63
CA SER A 77 -2.53 -9.60 10.76
C SER A 77 -1.61 -10.67 11.38
N ALA A 78 -2.07 -11.92 11.45
CA ALA A 78 -1.24 -13.05 11.90
C ALA A 78 -0.11 -13.38 10.92
N ALA A 79 -0.35 -13.30 9.61
CA ALA A 79 0.66 -13.53 8.58
C ALA A 79 1.74 -12.43 8.58
N LEU A 80 1.35 -11.17 8.75
CA LEU A 80 2.27 -10.02 8.88
C LEU A 80 3.12 -10.14 10.16
N ALA A 81 2.49 -10.45 11.30
CA ALA A 81 3.20 -10.69 12.56
C ALA A 81 4.23 -11.83 12.46
N LYS A 82 3.94 -12.87 11.66
CA LYS A 82 4.84 -14.01 11.45
C LYS A 82 6.08 -13.66 10.62
N ILE A 83 6.00 -12.65 9.74
CA ILE A 83 7.14 -12.17 8.95
C ILE A 83 7.84 -10.95 9.58
N GLY A 84 7.44 -10.57 10.80
CA GLY A 84 8.07 -9.49 11.56
C GLY A 84 7.70 -8.08 11.08
N LEU A 85 6.55 -7.93 10.43
CA LEU A 85 5.97 -6.66 10.01
C LEU A 85 4.66 -6.37 10.76
#